data_AF-A0A264VMV7-F1
#
_entry.id   AF-A0A264VMV7-F1
#
_cell.length_a   1.000
_cell.length_b   1.000
_cell.length_c   1.000
_cell.angle_alpha   90.00
_cell.angle_beta   90.00
_cell.angle_gamma   90.00
#
_symmetry.space_group_name_H-M   'P 1'
#
loop_
_entity.id
_entity.type
_entity.pdbx_description
1 polymer ?
#
loop_
_entity_poly.entity_id
_entity_poly.type
_entity_poly.pdbx_seq_one_letter_code
_entity_poly.pdbx_strand_id
1 'polypeptide(L)'
;MNKSTLNKVGITLSLLFLSQFSYSHEINKLNKEMLNYHTQRDVIISCSQYVVGYQYPNQSNQENVNQYLNYLHVLSPDLEFIFNELEKMSSKKIIADIPVYIKTNNLSREQGITFCALKSKQSVNDILMQ
;
A
#
# COMPACT_ATOMS: atom_id res chain seq x y z
N MET A 1 -20.92 4.50 -48.27
CA MET A 1 -19.64 4.24 -47.59
C MET A 1 -19.52 5.22 -46.43
N ASN A 2 -19.42 4.72 -45.18
CA ASN A 2 -18.74 5.35 -44.02
C ASN A 2 -19.07 4.56 -42.74
N LYS A 3 -18.33 3.46 -42.54
CA LYS A 3 -18.10 2.86 -41.22
C LYS A 3 -16.86 3.55 -40.66
N SER A 4 -16.93 4.26 -39.53
CA SER A 4 -15.85 4.31 -38.52
C SER A 4 -16.17 5.29 -37.38
N THR A 5 -17.10 4.92 -36.50
CA THR A 5 -17.28 5.58 -35.18
C THR A 5 -17.35 4.56 -34.04
N LEU A 6 -16.82 3.36 -34.27
CA LEU A 6 -16.73 2.27 -33.31
C LEU A 6 -15.27 1.78 -33.24
N ASN A 7 -14.37 2.60 -32.70
CA ASN A 7 -13.05 2.08 -32.28
C ASN A 7 -12.26 2.94 -31.29
N LYS A 8 -12.68 4.18 -30.97
CA LYS A 8 -11.87 5.04 -30.08
C LYS A 8 -11.97 4.62 -28.61
N VAL A 9 -13.13 4.15 -28.15
CA VAL A 9 -13.36 3.78 -26.74
C VAL A 9 -12.58 2.51 -26.35
N GLY A 10 -12.53 1.51 -27.25
CA GLY A 10 -11.80 0.25 -27.00
C GLY A 10 -10.30 0.44 -26.93
N ILE A 11 -9.73 1.34 -27.73
CA ILE A 11 -8.28 1.62 -27.74
C ILE A 11 -7.87 2.36 -26.46
N THR A 12 -8.67 3.35 -26.00
CA THR A 12 -8.40 4.06 -24.74
C THR A 12 -8.52 3.17 -23.51
N LEU A 13 -9.45 2.21 -23.50
CA LEU A 13 -9.60 1.29 -22.37
C LEU A 13 -8.43 0.30 -22.30
N SER A 14 -7.97 -0.23 -23.44
CA SER A 14 -6.80 -1.12 -23.50
C SER A 14 -5.49 -0.42 -23.08
N LEU A 15 -5.33 0.87 -23.38
CA LEU A 15 -4.19 1.67 -22.93
C LEU A 15 -4.17 1.86 -21.40
N LEU A 16 -5.33 2.04 -20.77
CA LEU A 16 -5.46 2.17 -19.31
C LEU A 16 -5.12 0.88 -18.56
N PHE A 17 -5.43 -0.28 -19.13
CA PHE A 17 -5.07 -1.56 -18.51
C PHE A 17 -3.57 -1.88 -18.65
N LEU A 18 -2.96 -1.58 -19.79
CA LEU A 18 -1.53 -1.87 -20.02
C LEU A 18 -0.60 -1.03 -19.13
N SER A 19 -0.95 0.22 -18.81
CA SER A 19 -0.14 1.06 -17.92
C SER A 19 -0.08 0.52 -16.48
N GLN A 20 -1.11 -0.20 -16.02
CA GLN A 20 -1.15 -0.76 -14.67
C GLN A 20 -0.21 -1.96 -14.51
N PHE A 21 -0.05 -2.79 -15.56
CA PHE A 21 0.82 -3.97 -15.52
C PHE A 21 2.31 -3.63 -15.60
N SER A 22 2.70 -2.67 -16.45
CA SER A 22 4.10 -2.19 -16.51
C SER A 22 4.52 -1.55 -15.19
N TYR A 23 3.61 -0.80 -14.57
CA TYR A 23 3.85 -0.15 -13.29
C TYR A 23 4.02 -1.15 -12.13
N SER A 24 3.18 -2.19 -12.06
CA SER A 24 3.33 -3.27 -11.08
C SER A 24 4.68 -4.00 -11.22
N HIS A 25 5.15 -4.23 -12.45
CA HIS A 25 6.43 -4.87 -12.70
C HIS A 25 7.63 -4.01 -12.28
N GLU A 26 7.58 -2.70 -12.55
CA GLU A 26 8.65 -1.75 -12.20
C GLU A 26 8.75 -1.53 -10.68
N ILE A 27 7.61 -1.44 -9.98
CA ILE A 27 7.54 -1.45 -8.51
C ILE A 27 8.13 -2.73 -7.92
N ASN A 28 7.88 -3.88 -8.55
CA ASN A 28 8.49 -5.15 -8.13
C ASN A 28 10.00 -5.22 -8.36
N LYS A 29 10.53 -4.46 -9.33
CA LYS A 29 11.98 -4.35 -9.54
C LYS A 29 12.63 -3.41 -8.53
N LEU A 30 11.98 -2.28 -8.22
CA LEU A 30 12.33 -1.36 -7.13
C LEU A 30 12.29 -2.01 -5.74
N ASN A 31 11.48 -3.05 -5.54
CA ASN A 31 11.44 -3.86 -4.31
C ASN A 31 12.76 -4.60 -4.00
N LYS A 32 13.66 -4.79 -4.98
CA LYS A 32 14.96 -5.45 -4.74
C LYS A 32 16.00 -4.51 -4.13
N GLU A 33 15.83 -3.19 -4.24
CA GLU A 33 16.75 -2.21 -3.68
C GLU A 33 16.07 -1.45 -2.52
N MET A 34 16.38 -1.90 -1.31
CA MET A 34 16.30 -1.16 -0.03
C MET A 34 14.93 -0.64 0.44
N LEU A 35 14.03 -1.55 0.83
CA LEU A 35 13.17 -1.29 1.99
C LEU A 35 13.47 -2.32 3.09
N ASN A 36 14.29 -1.94 4.07
CA ASN A 36 14.55 -2.76 5.25
C ASN A 36 13.39 -2.54 6.24
N TYR A 37 12.37 -3.39 6.18
CA TYR A 37 11.34 -3.47 7.21
C TYR A 37 11.56 -4.75 8.02
N HIS A 38 11.64 -4.61 9.34
CA HIS A 38 11.95 -5.75 10.22
C HIS A 38 10.75 -6.67 10.41
N THR A 39 9.54 -6.15 10.23
CA THR A 39 8.30 -6.89 10.47
C THR A 39 7.18 -6.44 9.52
N GLN A 40 6.20 -7.31 9.30
CA GLN A 40 4.95 -7.00 8.59
C GLN A 40 4.23 -5.78 9.22
N ARG A 41 4.34 -5.64 10.53
CA ARG A 41 3.83 -4.50 11.29
C ARG A 41 4.37 -3.16 10.80
N ASP A 42 5.69 -3.07 10.61
CA ASP A 42 6.31 -1.78 10.27
C ASP A 42 5.81 -1.26 8.92
N VAL A 43 5.53 -2.17 7.98
CA VAL A 43 4.92 -1.83 6.69
C VAL A 43 3.51 -1.29 6.89
N ILE A 44 2.65 -1.99 7.65
CA ILE A 44 1.25 -1.59 7.86
C ILE A 44 1.19 -0.24 8.57
N ILE A 45 1.97 -0.03 9.63
CA ILE A 45 1.96 1.22 10.38
C ILE A 45 2.49 2.38 9.52
N SER A 46 3.66 2.23 8.91
CA SER A 46 4.27 3.33 8.14
C SER A 46 3.45 3.68 6.89
N CYS A 47 2.80 2.70 6.27
CA CYS A 47 1.84 2.97 5.20
C CYS A 47 0.56 3.63 5.68
N SER A 48 0.03 3.25 6.84
CA SER A 48 -1.12 3.94 7.42
C SER A 48 -0.82 5.42 7.70
N GLN A 49 0.37 5.72 8.22
CA GLN A 49 0.81 7.09 8.48
C GLN A 49 0.99 7.88 7.17
N TYR A 50 1.57 7.26 6.14
CA TYR A 50 1.76 7.89 4.84
C TYR A 50 0.45 8.19 4.12
N VAL A 51 -0.47 7.23 4.10
CA VAL A 51 -1.73 7.32 3.34
C VAL A 51 -2.78 8.14 4.08
N VAL A 52 -2.98 7.86 5.36
CA VAL A 52 -4.04 8.45 6.21
C VAL A 52 -3.50 9.59 7.06
N GLY A 53 -2.38 9.37 7.77
CA GLY A 53 -1.85 10.32 8.75
C GLY A 53 -1.52 11.70 8.19
N TYR A 54 -1.19 11.82 6.90
CA TYR A 54 -1.02 13.12 6.24
C TYR A 54 -2.28 14.00 6.31
N GLN A 55 -3.47 13.39 6.25
CA GLN A 55 -4.75 14.10 6.31
C GLN A 55 -5.20 14.38 7.76
N TYR A 56 -4.68 13.62 8.73
CA TYR A 56 -5.09 13.67 10.13
C TYR A 56 -3.88 13.68 11.08
N PRO A 57 -3.16 14.81 11.18
CA PRO A 57 -1.88 14.88 11.91
C PRO A 57 -1.99 14.64 13.42
N ASN A 58 -3.19 14.76 13.99
CA ASN A 58 -3.45 14.55 15.42
C ASN A 58 -4.00 13.16 15.74
N GLN A 59 -4.23 12.30 14.73
CA GLN A 59 -4.70 10.94 14.97
C GLN A 59 -3.58 10.05 15.49
N SER A 60 -3.94 9.15 16.39
CA SER A 60 -3.04 8.11 16.88
C SER A 60 -2.68 7.12 15.76
N ASN A 61 -1.56 6.41 15.92
CA ASN A 61 -1.18 5.35 14.98
C ASN A 61 -2.25 4.25 14.87
N GLN A 62 -2.92 3.93 15.97
CA GLN A 62 -3.97 2.91 15.99
C GLN A 62 -5.19 3.33 15.15
N GLU A 63 -5.60 4.59 15.26
CA GLU A 63 -6.69 5.15 14.44
C GLU A 63 -6.31 5.18 12.96
N ASN A 64 -5.09 5.62 12.64
CA ASN A 64 -4.57 5.61 11.27
C ASN A 64 -4.56 4.20 10.68
N VAL A 65 -4.07 3.20 11.43
CA VAL A 65 -4.06 1.79 11.00
C VAL A 65 -5.47 1.28 10.79
N ASN A 66 -6.40 1.55 11.71
CA ASN A 66 -7.80 1.12 11.56
C ASN A 66 -8.44 1.66 10.29
N GLN A 67 -8.34 2.97 10.06
CA GLN A 67 -8.86 3.58 8.85
C GLN A 67 -8.20 3.01 7.59
N TYR A 68 -6.89 2.80 7.63
CA TYR A 68 -6.13 2.28 6.52
C TYR A 68 -6.47 0.82 6.18
N LEU A 69 -6.60 -0.06 7.18
CA LEU A 69 -6.99 -1.46 6.96
C LEU A 69 -8.43 -1.58 6.46
N ASN A 70 -9.33 -0.71 6.93
CA ASN A 70 -10.67 -0.58 6.37
C ASN A 70 -10.64 -0.16 4.89
N TYR A 71 -9.77 0.80 4.52
CA TYR A 71 -9.54 1.17 3.12
C TYR A 71 -9.02 0.01 2.26
N LEU A 72 -8.25 -0.91 2.85
CA LEU A 72 -7.79 -2.14 2.19
C LEU A 72 -8.85 -3.26 2.17
N HIS A 73 -10.06 -3.01 2.69
CA HIS A 73 -11.15 -3.98 2.82
C HIS A 73 -10.79 -5.21 3.68
N VAL A 74 -9.95 -5.02 4.70
CA VAL A 74 -9.71 -6.05 5.73
C VAL A 74 -10.86 -5.99 6.73
N LEU A 75 -11.65 -7.07 6.81
CA LEU A 75 -12.87 -7.12 7.62
C LEU A 75 -12.66 -7.94 8.91
N SER A 76 -13.58 -7.81 9.86
CA SER A 76 -13.66 -8.73 11.00
C SER A 76 -13.96 -10.17 10.51
N PRO A 77 -13.35 -11.22 11.08
CA PRO A 77 -12.52 -11.25 12.29
C PRO A 77 -11.02 -10.94 12.07
N ASP A 78 -10.56 -10.93 10.82
CA ASP A 78 -9.14 -10.77 10.47
C ASP A 78 -8.55 -9.48 11.03
N LEU A 79 -9.35 -8.40 11.03
CA LEU A 79 -8.95 -7.10 11.58
C LEU A 79 -8.55 -7.18 13.06
N GLU A 80 -9.31 -7.91 13.88
CA GLU A 80 -9.03 -8.07 15.31
C GLU A 80 -7.75 -8.88 15.54
N PHE A 81 -7.58 -9.96 14.78
CA PHE A 81 -6.36 -10.78 14.81
C PHE A 81 -5.13 -9.95 14.42
N ILE A 82 -5.22 -9.17 13.34
CA ILE A 82 -4.14 -8.29 12.89
C ILE A 82 -3.80 -7.27 13.97
N PHE A 83 -4.78 -6.62 14.59
CA PHE A 83 -4.49 -5.67 15.68
C PHE A 83 -3.74 -6.31 16.84
N ASN A 84 -4.15 -7.52 17.25
CA ASN A 84 -3.46 -8.26 18.31
C ASN A 84 -2.00 -8.57 17.92
N GLU A 85 -1.73 -8.95 16.68
CA GLU A 85 -0.36 -9.16 16.19
C GLU A 85 0.47 -7.87 16.12
N LEU A 86 -0.15 -6.76 15.70
CA LEU A 86 0.51 -5.45 15.68
C LEU A 86 0.86 -4.96 17.09
N GLU A 87 0.01 -5.22 18.09
CA GLU A 87 0.23 -4.85 19.50
C GLU A 87 1.37 -5.66 20.15
N LYS A 88 1.48 -6.96 19.87
CA LYS A 88 2.58 -7.81 20.36
C LYS A 88 3.95 -7.29 19.93
N MET A 89 4.01 -6.60 18.81
CA MET A 89 5.25 -6.04 18.24
C MET A 89 5.47 -4.55 18.62
N SER A 90 4.61 -3.96 19.46
CA SER A 90 4.60 -2.52 19.82
C SER A 90 5.81 -2.01 20.60
N SER A 91 6.57 -2.90 21.25
CA SER A 91 7.74 -2.55 22.07
C SER A 91 8.98 -2.16 21.24
N LYS A 92 8.96 -2.37 19.92
CA LYS A 92 10.08 -2.05 19.02
C LYS A 92 9.78 -0.76 18.25
N LYS A 93 10.75 0.16 18.25
CA LYS A 93 10.75 1.38 17.43
C LYS A 93 10.43 1.00 15.99
N ILE A 94 9.48 1.68 15.35
CA ILE A 94 9.14 1.46 13.95
C ILE A 94 10.35 1.89 13.11
N ILE A 95 10.88 0.97 12.31
CA ILE A 95 12.11 1.21 11.52
C ILE A 95 11.79 1.54 10.06
N ALA A 96 10.65 1.08 9.53
CA ALA A 96 10.28 1.35 8.15
C ALA A 96 9.91 2.83 7.96
N ASP A 97 10.71 3.57 7.19
CA ASP A 97 10.39 4.94 6.78
C ASP A 97 9.91 4.92 5.32
N ILE A 98 8.67 4.48 5.14
CA ILE A 98 7.95 4.51 3.86
C ILE A 98 8.00 5.91 3.21
N PRO A 99 7.76 7.02 3.95
CA PRO A 99 7.97 8.36 3.41
C PRO A 99 9.37 8.59 2.84
N VAL A 100 10.43 8.17 3.54
CA VAL A 100 11.82 8.29 3.06
C VAL A 100 12.07 7.44 1.82
N TYR A 101 11.52 6.23 1.75
CA TYR A 101 11.65 5.40 0.55
C TYR A 101 10.99 6.05 -0.67
N ILE A 102 9.75 6.51 -0.51
CA ILE A 102 8.99 7.19 -1.56
C ILE A 102 9.76 8.43 -2.05
N LYS A 103 10.30 9.21 -1.12
CA LYS A 103 11.12 10.39 -1.43
C LYS A 103 12.41 10.04 -2.15
N THR A 104 13.17 9.07 -1.64
CA THR A 104 14.47 8.65 -2.21
C THR A 104 14.32 8.13 -3.63
N ASN A 105 13.21 7.46 -3.93
CA ASN A 105 12.93 6.90 -5.24
C ASN A 105 12.14 7.85 -6.16
N ASN A 106 11.96 9.12 -5.78
CA ASN A 106 11.20 10.12 -6.53
C ASN A 106 9.81 9.64 -6.98
N LEU A 107 9.14 8.85 -6.15
CA LEU A 107 7.81 8.37 -6.44
C LEU A 107 6.78 9.49 -6.23
N SER A 108 5.85 9.64 -7.17
CA SER A 108 4.66 10.48 -6.96
C SER A 108 3.80 9.96 -5.81
N ARG A 109 2.89 10.79 -5.31
CA ARG A 109 2.02 10.42 -4.18
C ARG A 109 1.12 9.22 -4.53
N GLU A 110 0.57 9.21 -5.73
CA GLU A 110 -0.24 8.11 -6.25
C GLU A 110 0.56 6.80 -6.32
N GLN A 111 1.83 6.90 -6.72
CA GLN A 111 2.73 5.77 -6.77
C GLN A 111 3.08 5.25 -5.37
N GLY A 112 3.31 6.16 -4.41
CA GLY A 112 3.51 5.83 -3.01
C GLY A 112 2.30 5.14 -2.38
N ILE A 113 1.08 5.62 -2.67
CA ILE A 113 -0.17 4.99 -2.20
C ILE A 113 -0.30 3.57 -2.76
N THR A 114 -0.01 3.40 -4.06
CA THR A 114 -0.10 2.07 -4.70
C THR A 114 0.92 1.11 -4.13
N PHE A 115 2.16 1.56 -3.92
CA PHE A 115 3.19 0.79 -3.24
C PHE A 115 2.71 0.32 -1.85
N CYS A 116 2.13 1.23 -1.08
CA CYS A 116 1.61 0.93 0.24
C CYS A 116 0.49 -0.11 0.22
N ALA A 117 -0.49 0.03 -0.67
CA ALA A 117 -1.57 -0.93 -0.79
C ALA A 117 -1.03 -2.34 -1.12
N LEU A 118 -0.09 -2.46 -2.05
CA LEU A 118 0.51 -3.74 -2.42
C LEU A 118 1.28 -4.38 -1.27
N LYS A 119 2.13 -3.59 -0.59
CA LYS A 119 2.97 -4.10 0.50
C LYS A 119 2.17 -4.43 1.75
N SER A 120 1.21 -3.59 2.12
CA SER A 120 0.33 -3.88 3.25
C SER A 120 -0.55 -5.09 2.99
N LYS A 121 -1.03 -5.31 1.77
CA LYS A 121 -1.77 -6.54 1.41
C LYS A 121 -0.90 -7.79 1.56
N GLN A 122 0.35 -7.73 1.11
CA GLN A 122 1.30 -8.82 1.33
C GLN A 122 1.51 -9.08 2.83
N SER A 123 1.75 -8.02 3.62
CA SER A 123 1.95 -8.11 5.07
C SER A 123 0.74 -8.67 5.81
N VAL A 124 -0.48 -8.29 5.43
CA VAL A 124 -1.73 -8.83 5.99
C VAL A 124 -1.85 -10.33 5.71
N ASN A 125 -1.63 -10.75 4.46
CA ASN A 125 -1.68 -12.17 4.11
C ASN A 125 -0.64 -12.98 4.88
N ASP A 126 0.59 -12.46 5.01
CA ASP A 126 1.66 -13.12 5.75
C ASP A 126 1.36 -13.24 7.25
N ILE A 127 0.58 -12.33 7.83
CA ILE A 127 0.09 -12.42 9.22
C ILE A 127 -0.99 -13.49 9.35
N LEU A 128 -1.95 -13.51 8.43
CA LEU A 128 -3.10 -14.44 8.49
C LEU A 128 -2.74 -15.90 8.20
N MET A 129 -1.58 -16.15 7.59
CA MET A 129 -1.09 -17.51 7.29
C MET A 129 -0.13 -18.08 8.34
N GLN A 130 0.20 -17.34 9.40
CA GLN A 130 1.02 -17.80 10.54
C GLN A 130 0.21 -18.65 11.51
#